data_AF-A0A7C1WVJ2-F1
#
_entry.id   AF-A0A7C1WVJ2-F1
#
_cell.length_a   1.000
_cell.length_b   1.000
_cell.length_c   1.000
_cell.angle_alpha   90.00
_cell.angle_beta   90.00
_cell.angle_gamma   90.00
#
_symmetry.space_group_name_H-M   'P 1'
#
loop_
_entity.id
_entity.type
_entity.pdbx_description
1 polymer ?
#
loop_
_entity_poly.entity_id
_entity_poly.type
_entity_poly.pdbx_seq_one_letter_code
_entity_poly.pdbx_strand_id
1 'polypeptide(L)' 'MNKKIAIIIPTIHRDELLIRTLRSIFKVREPSWQILVIDQNKQEDDSEEKLYYYQQPPNHLTVIRTDY' A
#
# COMPACT_ATOMS: atom_id res chain seq x y z
N MET A 1 7.73 -4.80 -25.56
CA MET A 1 7.67 -3.64 -24.66
C MET A 1 7.17 -4.11 -23.31
N ASN A 2 7.91 -3.90 -22.22
CA ASN A 2 7.38 -4.15 -20.88
C ASN A 2 6.32 -3.09 -20.56
N LYS A 3 5.10 -3.53 -20.27
CA LYS A 3 3.99 -2.65 -19.94
C LYS A 3 4.16 -2.18 -18.50
N LYS A 4 4.45 -0.89 -18.30
CA LYS A 4 4.47 -0.31 -16.95
C LYS A 4 3.06 -0.28 -16.38
N ILE A 5 2.89 -0.76 -15.16
CA ILE A 5 1.59 -0.82 -14.47
C ILE A 5 1.68 0.03 -13.21
N ALA A 6 0.73 0.93 -13.01
CA ALA A 6 0.58 1.65 -11.75
C ALA A 6 -0.69 1.14 -11.05
N ILE A 7 -0.58 0.75 -9.79
CA ILE A 7 -1.71 0.40 -8.93
C ILE A 7 -1.86 1.52 -7.91
N ILE A 8 -3.04 2.15 -7.88
CA ILE A 8 -3.33 3.24 -6.94
C ILE A 8 -4.41 2.73 -5.98
N ILE A 9 -4.14 2.80 -4.68
CA ILE A 9 -5.02 2.31 -3.63
C ILE A 9 -5.37 3.46 -2.68
N PRO A 10 -6.48 4.18 -2.92
CA PRO A 10 -7.04 5.08 -1.92
C PRO A 10 -7.68 4.27 -0.79
N THR A 11 -7.42 4.64 0.46
CA THR A 11 -7.92 3.91 1.63
C THR A 11 -8.11 4.83 2.84
N ILE A 12 -9.08 4.49 3.70
CA ILE A 12 -9.36 5.19 4.97
C ILE A 12 -9.98 4.19 5.95
N HIS A 13 -9.47 4.06 7.17
CA HIS A 13 -10.00 3.14 8.21
C HIS A 13 -10.23 1.68 7.74
N ARG A 14 -9.35 1.13 6.88
CA ARG A 14 -9.49 -0.21 6.26
C ARG A 14 -8.22 -1.06 6.33
N ASP A 15 -7.55 -1.06 7.47
CA ASP A 15 -6.24 -1.70 7.64
C ASP A 15 -6.23 -3.18 7.25
N GLU A 16 -7.18 -3.99 7.73
CA GLU A 16 -7.25 -5.42 7.39
C GLU A 16 -7.38 -5.66 5.88
N LEU A 17 -8.26 -4.90 5.21
CA LEU A 17 -8.47 -5.02 3.77
C LEU A 17 -7.27 -4.53 2.97
N LEU A 18 -6.63 -3.43 3.40
CA LEU A 18 -5.42 -2.93 2.79
C LEU A 18 -4.31 -3.97 2.86
N ILE A 19 -4.05 -4.52 4.04
CA ILE A 19 -3.01 -5.55 4.23
C ILE A 19 -3.30 -6.78 3.38
N ARG A 20 -4.54 -7.27 3.38
CA ARG A 20 -4.95 -8.41 2.54
C ARG A 20 -4.75 -8.10 1.06
N THR A 21 -5.06 -6.88 0.63
CA THR A 21 -4.86 -6.42 -0.76
C THR A 21 -3.39 -6.40 -1.12
N LEU A 22 -2.54 -5.76 -0.30
CA LEU A 22 -1.09 -5.71 -0.50
C LEU A 22 -0.48 -7.12 -0.56
N ARG A 23 -0.85 -8.01 0.37
CA ARG A 23 -0.44 -9.42 0.35
C ARG A 23 -0.87 -10.16 -0.92
N SER A 24 -2.07 -9.90 -1.40
CA SER A 24 -2.56 -10.51 -2.64
C SER A 24 -1.79 -10.00 -3.85
N ILE A 25 -1.52 -8.69 -3.89
CA ILE A 25 -0.73 -8.06 -4.93
C ILE A 25 0.66 -8.69 -4.90
N PHE A 26 1.43 -8.60 -3.80
CA PHE A 26 2.82 -9.09 -3.71
C PHE A 26 3.05 -10.58 -4.04
N LYS A 27 2.01 -11.42 -4.08
CA LYS A 27 2.10 -12.80 -4.56
C LYS A 27 2.25 -12.91 -6.09
N VAL A 28 1.84 -11.89 -6.83
CA VAL A 28 1.96 -11.84 -8.29
C VAL A 28 3.40 -11.43 -8.66
N ARG A 29 4.03 -12.18 -9.55
CA ARG A 29 5.37 -11.85 -10.08
C ARG A 29 5.23 -10.88 -11.25
N GLU A 30 5.10 -9.58 -10.96
CA GLU A 30 5.11 -8.51 -11.96
C GLU A 30 6.33 -7.60 -11.74
N PRO A 31 7.35 -7.63 -12.61
CA PRO A 31 8.59 -6.89 -12.37
C PRO A 31 8.46 -5.38 -12.61
N SER A 32 7.37 -4.90 -13.24
CA SER A 32 7.27 -3.53 -13.72
C SER A 32 6.12 -2.71 -13.11
N TRP A 33 5.52 -3.20 -12.03
CA TRP A 33 4.51 -2.45 -11.30
C TRP A 33 5.09 -1.41 -10.33
N GLN A 34 4.32 -0.37 -10.08
CA GLN A 34 4.50 0.54 -8.95
C GLN A 34 3.17 0.64 -8.22
N ILE A 35 3.21 0.59 -6.89
CA ILE A 35 2.04 0.66 -6.03
C ILE A 35 2.11 1.96 -5.26
N LEU A 36 1.04 2.74 -5.34
CA LEU A 36 0.86 3.97 -4.57
C LEU A 36 -0.36 3.80 -3.65
N VAL A 37 -0.13 3.79 -2.35
CA VAL A 37 -1.21 3.85 -1.35
C VAL A 37 -1.41 5.31 -0.96
N ILE A 38 -2.66 5.78 -1.01
CA ILE A 38 -3.07 7.08 -0.50
C ILE A 38 -3.92 6.78 0.74
N ASP A 39 -3.33 6.96 1.92
CA ASP A 39 -3.95 6.62 3.20
C ASP A 39 -4.44 7.88 3.92
N GLN A 40 -5.76 7.97 4.08
CA GLN A 40 -6.44 9.04 4.81
C GLN A 40 -6.63 8.75 6.31
N ASN A 41 -6.07 7.65 6.82
CA ASN A 41 -6.13 7.34 8.24
C ASN A 41 -5.13 8.18 9.04
N LYS A 42 -5.53 8.58 10.25
CA LYS A 42 -4.56 9.08 11.23
C LYS A 42 -3.67 7.93 11.70
N GLN A 43 -2.40 8.22 11.97
CA GLN A 43 -1.43 7.19 12.36
C GLN A 43 -1.80 6.49 13.68
N GLU A 44 -2.43 7.22 14.60
CA GLU A 44 -2.93 6.70 15.88
C GLU A 44 -4.04 5.64 15.74
N ASP A 45 -4.73 5.64 14.60
CA ASP A 45 -5.81 4.70 14.28
C ASP A 45 -5.29 3.48 13.48
N ASP A 46 -3.98 3.39 13.21
CA ASP A 46 -3.40 2.32 12.42
C ASP A 46 -3.15 1.07 13.27
N SER A 47 -3.37 -0.10 12.67
CA SER A 47 -2.90 -1.36 13.23
C SER A 47 -1.38 -1.45 13.19
N GLU A 48 -0.79 -2.17 14.15
CA GLU A 48 0.65 -2.44 14.18
C GLU A 48 1.13 -3.10 12.88
N GLU A 49 0.29 -3.97 12.29
CA GLU A 49 0.59 -4.65 11.03
C GLU A 49 0.69 -3.67 9.86
N LYS A 50 -0.20 -2.66 9.79
CA LYS A 50 -0.10 -1.62 8.76
C LYS A 50 1.17 -0.79 8.94
N LEU A 51 1.48 -0.40 10.17
CA LEU A 51 2.70 0.35 10.49
C LEU A 51 3.96 -0.42 10.08
N TYR A 52 3.99 -1.75 10.27
CA TYR A 52 5.10 -2.59 9.81
C TYR A 52 5.33 -2.48 8.29
N TYR A 53 4.26 -2.56 7.47
CA TYR A 53 4.37 -2.38 6.02
C TYR A 53 4.84 -0.98 5.62
N TYR A 54 4.48 0.05 6.39
CA TYR A 54 4.84 1.44 6.09
C TYR A 54 6.26 1.80 6.51
N GLN A 55 6.80 1.16 7.56
CA GLN A 55 8.17 1.39 8.03
C GLN A 55 9.21 0.66 7.19
N GLN A 56 8.86 -0.46 6.58
CA GLN A 56 9.75 -1.27 5.75
C GLN A 56 9.09 -1.62 4.40
N PRO A 57 8.68 -0.62 3.60
CA PRO A 57 7.99 -0.87 2.36
C PRO A 57 8.95 -1.52 1.35
N PRO A 58 8.50 -2.52 0.57
CA PRO A 58 9.29 -3.00 -0.56
C PRO A 58 9.48 -1.86 -1.59
N ASN A 59 10.56 -1.90 -2.37
CA ASN A 59 10.96 -0.81 -3.28
C ASN A 59 9.89 -0.38 -4.31
N HIS A 60 8.85 -1.18 -4.54
CA HIS A 60 7.76 -0.90 -5.46
C HIS A 60 6.48 -0.40 -4.78
N LEU A 61 6.50 -0.18 -3.46
CA LEU A 61 5.42 0.41 -2.68
C LEU A 61 5.80 1.82 -2.23
N THR A 62 4.94 2.79 -2.52
CA THR A 62 5.01 4.15 -1.98
C THR A 62 3.72 4.43 -1.23
N VAL A 63 3.82 5.10 -0.08
CA VAL A 63 2.67 5.46 0.75
C VAL A 63 2.67 6.97 0.90
N ILE A 64 1.54 7.59 0.61
CA ILE A 64 1.25 9.01 0.88
C ILE A 64 0.18 9.04 1.94
N ARG A 65 0.46 9.73 3.05
CA ARG A 65 -0.54 10.01 4.09
C ARG A 65 -1.14 11.38 3.87
N THR A 66 -2.46 11.50 4.04
CA THR A 66 -3.16 12.78 3.94
C THR A 66 -4.10 12.96 5.12
N ASP A 67 -4.00 14.09 5.78
CA ASP A 67 -4.78 14.55 6.92
C ASP A 67 -5.72 15.67 6.47
N TYR A 68 -6.93 15.31 6.01
CA TYR A 68 -8.01 16.27 5.76
C TYR A 68 -9.04 16.22 6.87
#